data_AF-A0A1C5R399-F1
#
_entry.id   AF-A0A1C5R399-F1
#
_cell.length_a   1.000
_cell.length_b   1.000
_cell.length_c   1.000
_cell.angle_alpha   90.00
_cell.angle_beta   90.00
_cell.angle_gamma   90.00
#
_symmetry.space_group_name_H-M   'P 1'
#
loop_
_entity.id
_entity.type
_entity.pdbx_description
1 polymer ?
#
loop_
_entity_poly.entity_id
_entity_poly.type
_entity_poly.pdbx_seq_one_letter_code
_entity_poly.pdbx_strand_id
1 'polypeptide(L)' 'MNTNIEELRKKYIKNPPDGMTSKDVREMSDEALLDMDYFLNEDDLFDDEAGVEGFYIF' A
#
# COMPACT_ATOMS: atom_id res chain seq x y z
N MET A 1 0.55 -12.55 2.38
CA MET A 1 -0.35 -11.82 3.28
C MET A 1 -1.78 -12.01 2.79
N ASN A 2 -2.74 -12.34 3.66
CA ASN A 2 -4.16 -12.32 3.29
C ASN A 2 -4.65 -10.87 3.41
N THR A 3 -4.49 -10.08 2.36
CA THR A 3 -4.90 -8.67 2.38
C THR A 3 -6.42 -8.61 2.42
N ASN A 4 -6.98 -8.05 3.50
CA ASN A 4 -8.42 -7.83 3.58
C ASN A 4 -8.78 -6.57 2.79
N ILE A 5 -9.14 -6.77 1.52
CA ILE A 5 -9.45 -5.69 0.57
C ILE A 5 -10.52 -4.74 1.09
N GLU A 6 -11.53 -5.23 1.83
CA GLU A 6 -12.57 -4.36 2.39
C GLU A 6 -12.03 -3.43 3.49
N GLU A 7 -11.12 -3.91 4.33
CA GLU A 7 -10.46 -3.10 5.36
C GLU A 7 -9.53 -2.08 4.74
N LEU A 8 -8.76 -2.50 3.73
CA LEU A 8 -7.89 -1.65 2.93
C LEU A 8 -8.66 -0.51 2.27
N ARG A 9 -9.82 -0.83 1.68
CA ARG A 9 -10.70 0.16 1.07
C ARG A 9 -11.24 1.15 2.09
N LYS A 10 -11.64 0.69 3.29
CA LYS A 10 -12.08 1.59 4.37
C LYS A 10 -10.95 2.51 4.86
N LYS A 11 -9.72 1.99 4.99
CA LYS A 11 -8.50 2.76 5.35
C LYS A 11 -8.32 3.93 4.39
N TYR A 12 -8.26 3.65 3.09
CA TYR A 12 -8.02 4.67 2.07
C TYR A 12 -9.25 5.56 1.76
N ILE A 13 -10.48 5.11 2.02
CA ILE A 13 -11.65 6.01 1.96
C ILE A 13 -11.59 7.06 3.07
N LYS A 14 -11.20 6.66 4.29
CA LYS A 14 -11.12 7.55 5.46
C LYS A 14 -9.97 8.56 5.32
N ASN A 15 -8.85 8.12 4.76
CA ASN A 15 -7.69 8.97 4.50
C ASN A 15 -7.14 8.64 3.11
N PRO A 16 -7.66 9.28 2.05
CA PRO A 16 -7.21 9.00 0.69
C PRO A 16 -5.75 9.46 0.48
N PRO A 17 -5.00 8.77 -0.40
CA PRO A 17 -3.65 9.21 -0.78
C PRO A 17 -3.68 10.60 -1.43
N ASP A 18 -2.56 11.31 -1.35
CA ASP A 18 -2.43 12.63 -2.00
C ASP A 18 -2.73 12.54 -3.50
N GLY A 19 -3.53 13.48 -3.99
CA GLY A 19 -3.98 13.49 -5.39
C GLY A 19 -5.18 12.56 -5.68
N MET A 20 -5.72 11.86 -4.68
CA MET A 20 -6.97 11.10 -4.80
C MET A 20 -8.04 11.61 -3.84
N THR A 21 -9.30 11.39 -4.19
CA THR A 21 -10.44 11.60 -3.31
C THR A 21 -10.98 10.28 -2.76
N SER A 22 -11.71 10.32 -1.65
CA SER A 22 -12.40 9.15 -1.11
C SER A 22 -13.38 8.50 -2.11
N LYS A 23 -13.89 9.28 -3.07
CA LYS A 23 -14.75 8.76 -4.14
C LYS A 23 -13.94 7.92 -5.13
N ASP A 24 -12.76 8.39 -5.52
CA ASP A 24 -11.87 7.67 -6.45
C ASP A 24 -11.47 6.31 -5.85
N VAL A 25 -11.11 6.29 -4.56
CA VAL A 25 -10.80 5.04 -3.83
C VAL A 25 -12.01 4.10 -3.75
N ARG A 26 -13.24 4.63 -3.67
CA ARG A 26 -14.46 3.82 -3.64
C ARG A 26 -14.76 3.18 -4.99
N GLU A 27 -14.42 3.86 -6.09
CA GLU A 27 -14.64 3.40 -7.46
C GLU A 27 -13.46 2.56 -8.00
N MET A 28 -12.31 2.59 -7.34
CA MET A 28 -11.11 1.82 -7.69
C MET A 28 -11.36 0.31 -7.67
N SER A 29 -10.78 -0.43 -8.61
CA SER A 29 -10.84 -1.90 -8.60
C SER A 29 -10.04 -2.48 -7.43
N ASP A 30 -10.36 -3.71 -7.03
CA ASP A 30 -9.62 -4.38 -5.96
C ASP A 30 -8.13 -4.57 -6.34
N GLU A 31 -7.85 -4.89 -7.60
CA GLU A 31 -6.47 -4.99 -8.11
C GLU A 31 -5.73 -3.65 -8.04
N ALA A 32 -6.34 -2.55 -8.51
CA ALA A 32 -5.71 -1.24 -8.45
C ALA A 32 -5.50 -0.75 -7.01
N LEU A 33 -6.40 -1.11 -6.09
CA LEU A 33 -6.28 -0.83 -4.67
C LEU A 33 -5.12 -1.59 -4.02
N LEU A 34 -4.92 -2.86 -4.42
CA LEU A 34 -3.79 -3.67 -3.96
C LEU A 34 -2.46 -3.15 -4.52
N ASP A 35 -2.40 -2.82 -5.81
CA ASP A 35 -1.20 -2.26 -6.44
C ASP A 35 -0.81 -0.94 -5.77
N MET A 36 -1.80 -0.07 -5.52
CA MET A 36 -1.57 1.20 -4.82
C MET A 36 -1.08 0.99 -3.39
N ASP A 37 -1.69 0.08 -2.63
CA ASP A 37 -1.24 -0.27 -1.27
C ASP A 37 0.18 -0.85 -1.29
N TYR A 38 0.51 -1.68 -2.28
CA TYR A 38 1.87 -2.17 -2.47
C TYR A 38 2.86 -1.04 -2.70
N PHE A 39 2.60 -0.10 -3.62
CA PHE A 39 3.49 1.05 -3.86
C PHE A 39 3.60 1.99 -2.66
N LEU A 40 2.53 2.18 -1.88
CA LEU A 40 2.52 3.11 -0.74
C LEU A 40 3.16 2.53 0.52
N ASN A 41 3.16 1.20 0.67
CA ASN A 41 3.73 0.52 1.83
C ASN A 41 4.88 -0.43 1.42
N GLU A 42 5.54 -0.18 0.28
CA GLU A 42 6.65 -1.00 -0.23
C GLU A 42 7.83 -1.03 0.78
N ASP A 43 7.98 0.03 1.58
CA ASP A 43 8.96 0.12 2.67
C ASP A 43 8.59 -0.73 3.90
N ASP A 44 7.31 -1.03 4.13
CA ASP A 44 6.83 -1.86 5.25
C ASP A 44 7.00 -3.36 4.96
N LEU A 45 7.23 -3.73 3.69
CA LEU A 45 7.64 -5.08 3.30
C LEU A 45 9.04 -5.45 3.83
N PHE A 46 9.83 -4.43 4.15
CA PHE A 46 11.18 -4.54 4.66
C PHE A 46 11.21 -4.45 6.20
N ASP A 47 10.14 -4.06 6.88
CA ASP A 47 10.20 -3.92 8.34
C ASP A 47 10.17 -5.27 9.10
N ASP A 48 9.67 -6.35 8.47
CA ASP A 48 9.74 -7.72 9.02
C ASP A 48 10.95 -8.55 8.50
N GLU A 49 11.69 -8.11 7.46
CA GLU A 49 12.88 -8.83 6.94
C GLU A 49 13.98 -7.96 6.27
N ALA A 50 14.14 -6.68 6.62
CA ALA A 50 15.28 -5.84 6.18
C ALA A 50 16.28 -5.56 7.30
N GLY A 51 16.60 -6.63 8.02
CA GLY A 51 17.91 -6.81 8.64
C GLY A 51 18.99 -7.26 7.64
N VAL A 52 18.91 -6.90 6.35
CA VAL A 52 20.00 -7.17 5.39
C VAL A 52 20.54 -5.86 4.87
N GLU A 53 21.46 -5.32 5.68
CA GLU A 53 22.66 -4.58 5.27
C GLU A 53 22.62 -4.04 3.83
N GLY A 54 22.20 -2.79 3.70
CA GLY A 54 22.54 -1.99 2.54
C GLY A 54 24.05 -1.79 2.45
N PHE A 55 24.77 -2.77 1.89
CA PHE A 55 26.16 -2.63 1.46
C PHE A 55 26.44 -3.52 0.25
N TYR A 56 26.47 -2.94 -0.95
CA TYR A 56 27.45 -3.29 -1.98
C TYR A 56 27.77 -2.03 -2.79
N ILE A 57 28.79 -1.29 -2.33
CA ILE A 57 29.49 -0.30 -3.14
C ILE A 57 30.81 -0.98 -3.56
N PHE A 58 31.00 -1.19 -4.86
CA PHE A 58 32.24 -1.72 -5.44
C PHE A 58 33.32 -0.64 -5.56
#